data_AF-A0A0Q0AK40-F1
#
_entry.id   AF-A0A0Q0AK40-F1
#
_cell.length_a   1.000
_cell.length_b   1.000
_cell.length_c   1.000
_cell.angle_alpha   90.00
_cell.angle_beta   90.00
_cell.angle_gamma   90.00
#
_symmetry.space_group_name_H-M   'P 1'
#
loop_
_entity.id
_entity.type
_entity.pdbx_description
1 polymer ?
#
loop_
_entity_poly.entity_id
_entity_poly.type
_entity_poly.pdbx_seq_one_letter_code
_entity_poly.pdbx_strand_id
1 'polypeptide(L)'
;MVNYQIPLFIYAPKVVQPKDDNQLASQIDLAPTVLGLLDMSYESTFFGRDLQLAPTLPPRVVLRNYQHLGLFDGQSLAILSPRNGLRRHDDALGVSLETAAQETDPLVARAITYYQAASHGFKHQLLGWSNASASAK
;
A
#
# COMPACT_ATOMS: atom_id res chain seq x y z
N MET A 1 -4.48 12.87 -7.63
CA MET A 1 -3.48 12.46 -6.61
C MET A 1 -3.19 13.53 -5.55
N VAL A 2 -3.08 14.81 -5.93
CA VAL A 2 -2.71 15.91 -5.00
C VAL A 2 -3.54 15.94 -3.70
N ASN A 3 -4.86 15.71 -3.80
CA ASN A 3 -5.75 15.71 -2.61
C ASN A 3 -5.63 14.48 -1.71
N TYR A 4 -4.79 13.49 -2.06
CA TYR A 4 -4.61 12.25 -1.31
C TYR A 4 -3.25 12.17 -0.61
N GLN A 5 -2.38 13.17 -0.77
CA GLN A 5 -1.12 13.25 -0.03
C GLN A 5 -1.40 13.66 1.42
N ILE A 6 -0.88 12.88 2.35
CA ILE A 6 -0.99 13.12 3.79
C ILE A 6 0.45 13.25 4.32
N PRO A 7 0.77 14.31 5.08
CA PRO A 7 2.09 14.46 5.66
C PRO A 7 2.35 13.36 6.69
N LEU A 8 3.55 12.77 6.64
CA LEU A 8 4.05 11.82 7.62
C LEU A 8 5.38 12.34 8.16
N PHE A 9 5.48 12.44 9.49
CA PHE A 9 6.71 12.77 10.20
C PHE A 9 7.04 11.66 11.20
N ILE A 10 8.27 11.16 11.14
CA ILE A 10 8.81 10.24 12.15
C ILE A 10 9.89 10.99 12.92
N TYR A 11 9.61 11.31 14.18
CA TYR A 11 10.54 12.02 15.04
C TYR A 11 11.15 11.09 16.09
N ALA A 12 12.38 10.68 15.86
CA ALA A 12 13.17 9.89 16.81
C ALA A 12 14.68 10.16 16.60
N PRO A 13 15.21 11.31 17.05
CA PRO A 13 16.57 11.76 16.69
C PRO A 13 17.72 10.85 17.14
N LYS A 14 17.45 9.92 18.07
CA LYS A 14 18.41 8.88 18.50
C LYS A 14 18.34 7.60 17.65
N VAL A 15 17.34 7.47 16.79
CA VAL A 15 17.01 6.25 16.03
C VAL A 15 17.06 6.52 14.53
N VAL A 16 16.50 7.65 14.07
CA VAL A 16 16.47 8.04 12.66
C VAL A 16 17.31 9.28 12.42
N GLN A 17 18.08 9.27 11.32
CA GLN A 17 18.76 10.45 10.83
C GLN A 17 17.75 11.39 10.15
N PRO A 18 17.88 12.72 10.29
CA PRO A 18 17.05 13.66 9.56
C PRO A 18 17.21 13.46 8.04
N LYS A 19 16.09 13.22 7.34
CA LYS A 19 16.02 13.14 5.88
C LYS A 19 14.62 13.48 5.40
N ASP A 20 14.54 13.99 4.17
CA ASP A 20 13.30 13.95 3.39
C ASP A 20 13.27 12.63 2.61
N ASP A 21 12.14 11.92 2.70
CA ASP A 21 11.95 10.67 1.99
C ASP A 21 10.79 10.80 1.01
N ASN A 22 11.13 10.79 -0.28
CA ASN A 22 10.17 10.97 -1.38
C ASN A 22 9.65 9.63 -1.93
N GLN A 23 9.93 8.51 -1.25
CA GLN A 23 9.42 7.22 -1.69
C GLN A 23 7.88 7.16 -1.61
N LEU A 24 7.28 6.46 -2.57
CA LEU A 24 5.84 6.25 -2.56
C LEU A 24 5.44 5.32 -1.41
N ALA A 25 4.61 5.84 -0.53
CA ALA A 25 4.13 5.15 0.65
C ALA A 25 2.62 5.31 0.82
N SER A 26 2.01 4.37 1.52
CA SER A 26 0.61 4.39 1.95
C SER A 26 0.55 4.34 3.47
N GLN A 27 -0.58 4.77 4.04
CA GLN A 27 -0.79 4.72 5.50
C GLN A 27 -0.59 3.30 6.10
N ILE A 28 -0.89 2.26 5.32
CA ILE A 28 -0.69 0.87 5.76
C ILE A 28 0.78 0.47 5.95
N ASP A 29 1.72 1.24 5.40
CA ASP A 29 3.15 1.02 5.52
C ASP A 29 3.71 1.51 6.87
N LEU A 30 2.95 2.31 7.62
CA LEU A 30 3.40 2.88 8.88
C LEU A 30 3.67 1.82 9.95
N ALA A 31 2.76 0.85 10.12
CA ALA A 31 2.89 -0.18 11.15
C ALA A 31 4.18 -1.02 11.00
N PRO A 32 4.46 -1.65 9.84
CA PRO A 32 5.71 -2.40 9.67
C PRO A 32 6.95 -1.51 9.76
N THR A 33 6.88 -0.25 9.32
CA THR A 33 8.00 0.71 9.46
C THR A 33 8.33 1.01 10.93
N VAL A 34 7.32 1.25 11.76
CA VAL A 34 7.52 1.50 13.20
C VAL A 34 8.09 0.26 13.89
N LEU A 35 7.60 -0.93 13.55
CA LEU A 35 8.15 -2.18 14.11
C LEU A 35 9.62 -2.39 13.72
N GLY A 36 9.99 -2.11 12.45
CA GLY A 36 11.37 -2.15 11.99
C GLY A 36 12.26 -1.13 12.71
N LEU A 37 11.76 0.08 12.94
CA LEU A 37 12.46 1.12 13.72
C LEU A 37 12.72 0.73 15.18
N LEU A 38 11.85 -0.11 15.75
CA LEU A 38 11.97 -0.62 17.12
C LEU A 38 12.83 -1.89 17.21
N ASP A 39 13.41 -2.35 16.10
CA ASP A 39 14.19 -3.60 16.00
C ASP A 39 13.40 -4.82 16.52
N MET A 40 12.09 -4.85 16.26
CA MET A 40 11.22 -5.95 16.67
C MET A 40 11.14 -6.99 15.54
N SER A 41 11.40 -8.25 15.86
CA SER A 41 11.08 -9.35 14.94
C SER A 41 9.58 -9.59 14.90
N TYR A 42 9.03 -9.77 13.69
CA TYR A 42 7.61 -10.06 13.48
C TYR A 42 7.43 -11.02 12.31
N GLU A 43 6.45 -11.91 12.41
CA GLU A 43 5.92 -12.61 11.25
C GLU A 43 4.88 -11.69 10.59
N SER A 44 5.16 -11.27 9.36
CA SER A 44 4.32 -10.27 8.71
C SER A 44 3.11 -10.90 8.03
N THR A 45 1.92 -10.56 8.53
CA THR A 45 0.67 -10.65 7.77
C THR A 45 0.26 -9.29 7.18
N PHE A 46 1.13 -8.27 7.30
CA PHE A 46 0.85 -6.93 6.80
C PHE A 46 0.93 -6.86 5.28
N PHE A 47 0.01 -6.09 4.70
CA PHE A 47 0.11 -5.64 3.30
C PHE A 47 1.03 -4.42 3.16
N GLY A 48 1.33 -3.78 4.28
CA GLY A 48 2.26 -2.67 4.39
C GLY A 48 3.70 -3.11 4.21
N ARG A 49 4.57 -2.16 3.88
CA ARG A 49 6.01 -2.36 3.70
C ARG A 49 6.77 -1.59 4.76
N ASP A 50 7.84 -2.17 5.29
CA ASP A 50 8.81 -1.41 6.07
C ASP A 50 9.55 -0.45 5.14
N LEU A 51 9.33 0.85 5.35
CA LEU A 51 9.86 1.94 4.54
C LEU A 51 11.37 2.16 4.77
N GLN A 52 11.97 1.54 5.79
CA GLN A 52 13.41 1.58 6.04
C GLN A 52 14.20 0.66 5.10
N LEU A 53 13.53 -0.35 4.53
CA LEU A 53 14.15 -1.34 3.68
C LEU A 53 14.16 -0.89 2.22
N ALA A 54 15.20 -1.30 1.49
CA ALA A 54 15.24 -1.09 0.05
C ALA A 54 14.04 -1.78 -0.63
N PRO A 55 13.33 -1.11 -1.55
CA PRO A 55 12.14 -1.66 -2.18
C PRO A 55 12.50 -2.86 -3.05
N THR A 56 11.88 -4.01 -2.77
CA THR A 56 12.00 -5.24 -3.57
C THR A 56 10.80 -5.50 -4.48
N LEU A 57 9.73 -4.72 -4.30
CA LEU A 57 8.48 -4.81 -5.05
C LEU A 57 8.20 -3.51 -5.80
N PRO A 58 7.43 -3.56 -6.90
CA PRO A 58 7.02 -2.35 -7.61
C PRO A 58 6.39 -1.30 -6.67
N PRO A 59 6.69 -0.01 -6.86
CA PRO A 59 6.14 1.06 -6.04
C PRO A 59 4.61 1.09 -6.11
N ARG A 60 3.97 1.44 -4.99
CA ARG A 60 2.51 1.55 -4.92
C ARG A 60 2.02 2.49 -3.83
N VAL A 61 1.01 3.27 -4.16
CA VAL A 61 0.12 3.91 -3.19
C VAL A 61 -1.26 3.28 -3.31
N VAL A 62 -1.75 2.69 -2.21
CA VAL A 62 -3.14 2.21 -2.14
C VAL A 62 -4.04 3.34 -1.66
N LEU A 63 -5.15 3.53 -2.37
CA LEU A 63 -6.07 4.64 -2.19
C LEU A 63 -7.48 4.10 -2.01
N ARG A 64 -8.25 4.70 -1.12
CA ARG A 64 -9.67 4.36 -0.95
C ARG A 64 -10.44 5.61 -0.61
N ASN A 65 -11.60 5.76 -1.23
CA ASN A 65 -12.65 6.65 -0.76
C ASN A 65 -13.96 5.86 -0.58
N TYR A 66 -15.08 6.56 -0.39
CA TYR A 66 -16.38 5.92 -0.18
C TYR A 66 -16.88 5.10 -1.37
N GLN A 67 -16.47 5.45 -2.59
CA GLN A 67 -17.04 4.90 -3.82
C GLN A 67 -16.03 4.09 -4.63
N HIS A 68 -14.74 4.33 -4.46
CA HIS A 68 -13.68 3.83 -5.34
C HIS A 68 -12.47 3.36 -4.55
N LEU A 69 -11.84 2.32 -5.09
CA LEU A 69 -10.53 1.83 -4.68
C LEU A 69 -9.53 2.20 -5.76
N GLY A 70 -8.27 2.44 -5.41
CA GLY A 70 -7.27 2.79 -6.40
C GLY A 70 -5.85 2.37 -6.04
N LEU A 71 -5.05 2.11 -7.07
CA LEU A 71 -3.64 1.81 -6.92
C LEU A 71 -2.84 2.68 -7.87
N PHE A 72 -2.05 3.58 -7.30
CA PHE A 72 -1.12 4.44 -8.03
C PHE A 72 0.27 3.80 -8.02
N ASP A 73 0.94 3.73 -9.17
CA ASP A 73 2.25 3.08 -9.29
C ASP A 73 3.44 4.06 -9.38
N GLY A 74 3.18 5.36 -9.28
CA GLY A 74 4.17 6.41 -9.51
C GLY A 74 3.98 7.15 -10.82
N GLN A 75 3.24 6.58 -11.77
CA GLN A 75 2.93 7.21 -13.05
C GLN A 75 1.43 7.17 -13.36
N SER A 76 0.83 5.98 -13.29
CA SER A 76 -0.57 5.73 -13.62
C SER A 76 -1.36 5.30 -12.38
N LEU A 77 -2.67 5.54 -12.42
CA LEU A 77 -3.60 5.19 -11.37
C LEU A 77 -4.69 4.26 -11.93
N ALA A 78 -4.77 3.04 -11.43
CA ALA A 78 -5.94 2.19 -11.64
C ALA A 78 -7.04 2.56 -10.63
N ILE A 79 -8.28 2.64 -11.09
CA ILE A 79 -9.47 2.90 -10.28
C ILE A 79 -10.47 1.76 -10.45
N LEU A 80 -10.86 1.15 -9.34
CA LEU A 80 -11.88 0.12 -9.25
C LEU A 80 -13.15 0.74 -8.67
N SER A 81 -14.26 0.59 -9.38
CA SER A 81 -15.57 1.11 -9.02
C SER A 81 -16.60 -0.02 -8.89
N PRO A 82 -17.72 0.19 -8.17
CA PRO A 82 -18.82 -0.75 -8.13
C PRO A 82 -19.30 -1.15 -9.53
N ARG A 83 -19.90 -2.35 -9.63
CA ARG A 83 -20.42 -2.89 -10.89
C ARG A 83 -19.34 -3.07 -11.98
N ASN A 84 -18.14 -3.49 -11.58
CA ASN A 84 -17.00 -3.76 -12.47
C ASN A 84 -16.56 -2.54 -13.30
N GLY A 85 -16.74 -1.32 -12.77
CA GLY A 85 -16.23 -0.12 -13.41
C GLY A 85 -14.71 -0.02 -13.24
N LEU A 86 -13.97 -0.38 -14.29
CA LEU A 86 -12.50 -0.36 -14.31
C LEU A 86 -12.00 0.81 -15.16
N ARG A 87 -11.15 1.64 -14.56
CA ARG A 87 -10.58 2.80 -15.21
C ARG A 87 -9.10 2.91 -14.93
N ARG A 88 -8.39 3.54 -15.86
CA ARG A 88 -6.98 3.88 -15.72
C ARG A 88 -6.80 5.36 -16.04
N HIS A 89 -6.04 6.04 -15.18
CA HIS A 89 -5.54 7.38 -15.45
C HIS A 89 -4.06 7.27 -15.77
N ASP A 90 -3.67 7.65 -16.98
CA ASP A 90 -2.27 7.78 -17.35
C ASP A 90 -1.77 9.18 -17.03
N ASP A 91 -0.51 9.26 -16.59
CA ASP A 91 0.06 10.51 -16.07
C ASP A 91 -0.80 11.12 -14.96
N ALA A 92 -1.08 10.33 -13.92
CA ALA A 92 -2.03 10.67 -12.87
C ALA A 92 -1.56 11.83 -11.96
N LEU A 93 -0.31 12.29 -12.12
CA LEU A 93 0.24 13.49 -11.49
C LEU A 93 0.26 14.71 -12.41
N GLY A 94 0.16 14.51 -13.73
CA GLY A 94 0.13 15.56 -14.73
C GLY A 94 -1.25 15.69 -15.37
N VAL A 95 -1.35 15.37 -16.67
CA VAL A 95 -2.57 15.57 -17.48
C VAL A 95 -3.72 14.65 -17.02
N SER A 96 -3.39 13.48 -16.48
CA SER A 96 -4.36 12.51 -15.95
C SER A 96 -5.43 12.11 -16.98
N LEU A 97 -5.01 11.50 -18.09
CA LEU A 97 -5.92 11.02 -19.13
C LEU A 97 -6.65 9.76 -18.65
N GLU A 98 -7.97 9.86 -18.47
CA GLU A 98 -8.82 8.74 -18.06
C GLU A 98 -9.23 7.89 -19.27
N THR A 99 -9.06 6.58 -19.14
CA THR A 99 -9.54 5.59 -20.11
C THR A 99 -10.26 4.44 -19.40
N ALA A 100 -11.21 3.82 -20.11
CA ALA A 100 -11.77 2.55 -19.68
C ALA A 100 -10.70 1.47 -19.77
N ALA A 101 -10.62 0.62 -18.75
CA ALA A 101 -9.63 -0.44 -18.67
C ALA A 101 -10.29 -1.82 -18.59
N GLN A 102 -9.51 -2.86 -18.83
CA GLN A 102 -9.93 -4.26 -18.71
C GLN A 102 -9.21 -4.93 -17.54
N GLU A 103 -9.73 -6.06 -17.06
CA GLU A 103 -9.08 -6.85 -16.01
C GLU A 103 -7.69 -7.36 -16.40
N THR A 104 -7.43 -7.49 -17.70
CA THR A 104 -6.14 -7.88 -18.26
C THR A 104 -5.09 -6.77 -18.23
N ASP A 105 -5.46 -5.52 -17.95
CA ASP A 105 -4.49 -4.44 -17.74
C ASP A 105 -3.63 -4.77 -16.50
N PRO A 106 -2.29 -4.78 -16.60
CA PRO A 106 -1.43 -5.20 -15.49
C PRO A 106 -1.59 -4.37 -14.20
N LEU A 107 -1.84 -3.05 -14.32
CA LEU A 107 -2.03 -2.18 -13.18
C LEU A 107 -3.39 -2.41 -12.53
N VAL A 108 -4.43 -2.61 -13.34
CA VAL A 108 -5.78 -2.96 -12.87
C VAL A 108 -5.79 -4.33 -12.21
N ALA A 109 -5.20 -5.34 -12.84
CA ALA A 109 -5.04 -6.68 -12.28
C ALA A 109 -4.35 -6.59 -10.91
N ARG A 110 -3.25 -5.85 -10.81
CA ARG A 110 -2.53 -5.65 -9.55
C ARG A 110 -3.40 -4.96 -8.49
N ALA A 111 -4.18 -3.94 -8.86
CA ALA A 111 -5.11 -3.29 -7.95
C ALA A 111 -6.17 -4.28 -7.44
N ILE A 112 -6.79 -5.05 -8.34
CA ILE A 112 -7.78 -6.08 -8.00
C ILE A 112 -7.17 -7.09 -7.02
N THR A 113 -5.97 -7.61 -7.32
CA THR A 113 -5.27 -8.56 -6.45
C THR A 113 -5.04 -7.99 -5.06
N TYR A 114 -4.55 -6.75 -4.94
CA TYR A 114 -4.31 -6.11 -3.64
C TYR A 114 -5.58 -6.06 -2.78
N TYR A 115 -6.69 -5.58 -3.32
CA TYR A 115 -7.93 -5.42 -2.55
C TYR A 115 -8.66 -6.74 -2.29
N GLN A 116 -8.71 -7.62 -3.29
CA GLN A 116 -9.39 -8.90 -3.13
C GLN A 116 -8.61 -9.83 -2.20
N ALA A 117 -7.28 -9.88 -2.28
CA ALA A 117 -6.47 -10.67 -1.34
C ALA A 117 -6.63 -10.16 0.10
N ALA A 118 -6.63 -8.83 0.31
CA ALA A 118 -6.89 -8.25 1.62
C ALA A 118 -8.30 -8.60 2.14
N SER A 119 -9.34 -8.46 1.30
CA SER A 119 -10.69 -8.84 1.70
C SER A 119 -10.82 -10.34 1.97
N HIS A 120 -10.18 -11.19 1.17
CA HIS A 120 -10.22 -12.63 1.31
C HIS A 120 -9.53 -13.06 2.60
N GLY A 121 -8.31 -12.56 2.84
CA GLY A 121 -7.55 -12.85 4.05
C GLY A 121 -8.30 -12.42 5.30
N PHE A 122 -8.92 -11.24 5.28
CA PHE A 122 -9.74 -10.77 6.40
C PHE A 122 -10.96 -11.67 6.65
N LYS A 123 -11.76 -11.96 5.60
CA LYS A 123 -12.99 -12.78 5.73
C LYS A 123 -12.72 -14.19 6.21
N HIS A 124 -11.59 -14.77 5.84
CA HIS A 124 -11.20 -16.13 6.20
C HIS A 124 -10.23 -16.18 7.39
N GLN A 125 -10.05 -15.05 8.11
CA GLN A 125 -9.18 -14.95 9.29
C GLN A 125 -7.71 -15.34 9.04
N LEU A 126 -7.22 -15.20 7.81
CA LEU A 126 -5.85 -15.54 7.41
C LEU A 126 -4.83 -14.45 7.76
N LEU A 127 -5.29 -13.30 8.25
CA LEU A 127 -4.42 -12.16 8.60
C LEU A 127 -4.11 -12.07 10.10
N GLY A 128 -4.72 -12.95 10.91
CA GLY A 128 -4.47 -13.00 12.34
C GLY A 128 -3.03 -13.42 12.63
N TRP A 129 -2.41 -12.79 13.62
CA TRP A 129 -1.10 -13.23 14.10
C TRP A 129 -1.24 -14.57 14.83
N SER A 130 -0.54 -15.59 14.36
CA SER A 130 -0.40 -16.85 15.06
C SER A 130 0.78 -16.76 16.03
N ASN A 131 0.51 -16.82 17.33
CA ASN A 131 1.53 -16.90 18.38
C ASN A 131 2.21 -18.29 18.44
N ALA A 132 2.49 -18.92 17.29
CA ALA A 132 3.15 -20.23 17.28
C ALA A 132 4.58 -20.19 17.84
N SER A 133 5.19 -19.00 17.93
CA SER A 133 6.50 -18.75 18.55
C SER A 133 6.44 -18.29 20.02
N ALA A 134 5.24 -18.06 20.59
CA ALA A 134 5.10 -17.63 21.99
C ALA A 134 5.16 -18.79 23.01
N SER A 135 5.26 -20.04 22.55
CA SER A 135 5.36 -21.23 23.42
C SER A 135 6.78 -21.78 23.60
N ALA A 136 7.82 -21.03 23.20
CA ALA A 136 9.21 -21.37 23.47
C ALA A 136 9.87 -20.32 24.36
N LYS A 137 9.48 -20.26 25.63
CA LYS A 137 10.31 -19.85 26.76
C LYS A 137 9.74 -20.35 28.08
#